data_AF-M1EL18-F1
#
_entry.id   AF-M1EL18-F1
#
_cell.length_a   1.000
_cell.length_b   1.000
_cell.length_c   1.000
_cell.angle_alpha   90.00
_cell.angle_beta   90.00
_cell.angle_gamma   90.00
#
_symmetry.space_group_name_H-M   'P 1'
#
loop_
_entity.id
_entity.type
_entity.pdbx_description
1 polymer ?
#
loop_
_entity_poly.entity_id
_entity_poly.type
_entity_poly.pdbx_seq_one_letter_code
_entity_poly.pdbx_strand_id
1 'polypeptide(L)'
;TNWIIQAEALLDESEKRKPQQKEDILKRLKAEMNDMRPKVDSTRDQAAKLMANRGDHCRKVVEPKISELNHRFAAISHRIKTGKASIPLKELEQFNSDIQKLLEPLEAEIQQGVNLKEEDFNKDMSEDNEGTVKELLQRGDNLQQRITDERKREEIKIKQQLLQTKHNALKDLRSQRRKKALEISHQWYQYKRQADDLLKCLDDIEKKLSSLPEPRDERKIKEIDRELQKKKEELNAVRRQAEGLSEDGAAVAVEPTQIQLSKRWREIESKFAQFRRLNFAQIHTVHEESVMVMTEDMPLEISYVPSTYLTEITHVSQALSEVEQLLNAPELCAKDFEDLFKQEE
;
A
#
# COMPACT_ATOMS: atom_id res chain seq x y z
N THR A 1 14.10 -8.30 51.14
CA THR A 1 13.48 -8.09 49.82
C THR A 1 12.51 -6.92 49.79
N ASN A 2 11.61 -6.75 50.77
CA ASN A 2 10.64 -5.62 50.80
C ASN A 2 11.28 -4.22 50.63
N TRP A 3 12.40 -3.96 51.31
CA TRP A 3 13.13 -2.69 51.16
C TRP A 3 13.57 -2.43 49.71
N ILE A 4 14.07 -3.45 49.00
CA ILE A 4 14.51 -3.33 47.60
C ILE A 4 13.32 -2.91 46.72
N ILE A 5 12.16 -3.52 46.91
CA ILE A 5 10.93 -3.20 46.15
C ILE A 5 10.47 -1.76 46.42
N GLN A 6 10.46 -1.35 47.69
CA GLN A 6 10.07 0.01 48.07
C GLN A 6 11.04 1.06 47.52
N ALA A 7 12.34 0.80 47.61
CA ALA A 7 13.37 1.69 47.08
C ALA A 7 13.34 1.73 45.53
N GLU A 8 13.05 0.63 44.84
CA GLU A 8 12.82 0.61 43.39
C GLU A 8 11.65 1.53 43.00
N ALA A 9 10.51 1.42 43.69
CA ALA A 9 9.33 2.24 43.44
C ALA A 9 9.59 3.73 43.70
N LEU A 10 10.29 4.07 44.80
CA LEU A 10 10.65 5.45 45.13
C LEU A 10 11.61 6.05 44.10
N LEU A 11 12.58 5.26 43.60
CA LEU A 11 13.49 5.70 42.54
C LEU A 11 12.71 5.98 41.25
N ASP A 12 11.78 5.12 40.87
CA ASP A 12 10.95 5.31 39.66
C ASP A 12 10.03 6.52 39.76
N GLU A 13 9.44 6.75 40.94
CA GLU A 13 8.61 7.93 41.21
C GLU A 13 9.43 9.23 41.20
N SER A 14 10.67 9.17 41.71
CA SER A 14 11.56 10.34 41.77
C SER A 14 11.91 10.91 40.39
N GLU A 15 11.86 10.10 39.32
CA GLU A 15 12.12 10.55 37.94
C GLU A 15 11.06 11.54 37.43
N LYS A 16 9.86 11.55 38.02
CA LYS A 16 8.78 12.48 37.67
C LYS A 16 8.80 13.76 38.49
N ARG A 17 9.68 13.84 39.49
CA ARG A 17 9.73 14.94 40.46
C ARG A 17 10.75 16.00 40.06
N LYS A 18 10.67 17.17 40.70
CA LYS A 18 11.63 18.26 40.47
C LYS A 18 13.04 17.82 40.90
N PRO A 19 14.13 18.35 40.29
CA PRO A 19 15.50 17.93 40.58
C PRO A 19 15.86 17.91 42.06
N GLN A 20 15.42 18.92 42.82
CA GLN A 20 15.65 19.02 44.26
C GLN A 20 14.98 17.88 45.05
N GLN A 21 13.73 17.54 44.71
CA GLN A 21 13.00 16.43 45.35
C GLN A 21 13.63 15.07 44.99
N LYS A 22 14.13 14.91 43.77
CA LYS A 22 14.87 13.72 43.35
C LYS A 22 16.16 13.56 44.16
N GLU A 23 16.91 14.64 44.36
CA GLU A 23 18.14 14.62 45.15
C GLU A 23 17.88 14.25 46.62
N ASP A 24 16.80 14.77 47.22
CA ASP A 24 16.41 14.44 48.60
C ASP A 24 16.04 12.96 48.76
N ILE A 25 15.32 12.39 47.79
CA ILE A 25 14.99 10.95 47.76
C ILE A 25 16.27 10.11 47.64
N LEU A 26 17.20 10.50 46.75
CA LEU A 26 18.47 9.79 46.60
C LEU A 26 19.34 9.84 47.86
N LYS A 27 19.39 10.99 48.56
CA LYS A 27 20.09 11.13 49.84
C LYS A 27 19.52 10.19 50.91
N ARG A 28 18.19 10.15 51.04
CA ARG A 28 17.49 9.24 51.96
C ARG A 28 17.79 7.78 51.64
N LEU A 29 17.60 7.37 50.39
CA LEU A 29 17.83 5.99 49.96
C LEU A 29 19.30 5.57 50.12
N LYS A 30 20.26 6.50 49.97
CA LYS A 30 21.67 6.24 50.22
C LYS A 30 21.96 5.93 51.68
N ALA A 31 21.31 6.63 52.61
CA ALA A 31 21.42 6.34 54.04
C ALA A 31 20.82 4.95 54.35
N GLU A 32 19.59 4.70 53.90
CA GLU A 32 18.93 3.40 54.11
C GLU A 32 19.71 2.22 53.48
N MET A 33 20.31 2.43 52.31
CA MET A 33 21.16 1.43 51.65
C MET A 33 22.36 1.05 52.51
N ASN A 34 22.98 2.02 53.19
CA ASN A 34 24.11 1.75 54.09
C ASN A 34 23.66 0.91 55.30
N ASP A 35 22.45 1.12 55.81
CA ASP A 35 21.87 0.32 56.91
C ASP A 35 21.48 -1.09 56.47
N MET A 36 21.10 -1.25 55.19
CA MET A 36 20.69 -2.54 54.63
C MET A 36 21.87 -3.41 54.18
N ARG A 37 22.99 -2.82 53.77
CA ARG A 37 24.21 -3.53 53.36
C ARG A 37 24.67 -4.61 54.36
N PRO A 38 24.85 -4.33 55.68
CA PRO A 38 25.26 -5.36 56.63
C PRO A 38 24.23 -6.49 56.79
N LYS A 39 22.94 -6.21 56.58
CA LYS A 39 21.88 -7.25 56.63
C LYS A 39 21.95 -8.18 55.42
N VAL A 40 22.25 -7.65 54.24
CA VAL A 40 22.47 -8.44 53.02
C VAL A 40 23.73 -9.30 53.17
N ASP A 41 24.82 -8.73 53.67
CA ASP A 41 26.06 -9.46 53.95
C ASP A 41 25.83 -10.60 54.96
N SER A 42 25.13 -10.32 56.06
CA SER A 42 24.77 -11.35 57.06
C SER A 42 23.89 -12.46 56.46
N THR A 43 22.92 -12.10 55.61
CA THR A 43 22.04 -13.08 54.93
C THR A 43 22.85 -13.95 53.98
N ARG A 44 23.82 -13.38 53.26
CA ARG A 44 24.74 -14.12 52.39
C ARG A 44 25.61 -15.09 53.18
N ASP A 45 26.15 -14.66 54.30
CA ASP A 45 26.99 -15.51 55.17
C ASP A 45 26.17 -16.66 55.78
N GLN A 46 24.92 -16.39 56.19
CA GLN A 46 23.99 -17.42 56.65
C GLN A 46 23.63 -18.40 55.54
N ALA A 47 23.36 -17.92 54.32
CA ALA A 47 23.09 -18.76 53.15
C ALA A 47 24.29 -19.65 52.82
N ALA A 48 25.52 -19.11 52.84
CA ALA A 48 26.74 -19.86 52.60
C ALA A 48 26.93 -20.99 53.63
N LYS A 49 26.75 -20.69 54.94
CA LYS A 49 26.79 -21.69 56.01
C LYS A 49 25.72 -22.76 55.83
N LEU A 50 24.50 -22.36 55.45
CA LEU A 50 23.39 -23.27 55.26
C LEU A 50 23.64 -24.24 54.08
N MET A 51 24.16 -23.72 52.96
CA MET A 51 24.51 -24.52 51.78
C MET A 51 25.71 -25.44 52.04
N ALA A 52 26.66 -25.03 52.88
CA ALA A 52 27.80 -25.86 53.26
C ALA A 52 27.39 -27.02 54.20
N ASN A 53 26.45 -26.78 55.12
CA ASN A 53 26.14 -27.72 56.19
C ASN A 53 24.96 -28.67 55.91
N ARG A 54 24.13 -28.41 54.88
CA ARG A 54 22.88 -29.17 54.63
C ARG A 54 22.80 -29.86 53.27
N GLY A 55 23.93 -29.98 52.57
CA GLY A 55 24.04 -30.75 51.31
C GLY A 55 23.32 -30.14 50.11
N ASP A 56 23.33 -30.87 49.00
CA ASP A 56 22.95 -30.38 47.65
C ASP A 56 21.49 -29.93 47.53
N HIS A 57 20.56 -30.56 48.24
CA HIS A 57 19.16 -30.16 48.19
C HIS A 57 18.96 -28.72 48.68
N CYS A 58 19.64 -28.35 49.77
CA CYS A 58 19.58 -26.99 50.30
C CYS A 58 20.24 -25.99 49.35
N ARG A 59 21.35 -26.39 48.70
CA ARG A 59 22.04 -25.57 47.70
C ARG A 59 21.12 -25.21 46.53
N LYS A 60 20.44 -26.19 45.93
CA LYS A 60 19.52 -25.96 44.79
C LYS A 60 18.38 -24.97 45.08
N VAL A 61 17.96 -24.85 46.35
CA VAL A 61 16.86 -23.94 46.75
C VAL A 61 17.38 -22.56 47.17
N VAL A 62 18.53 -22.49 47.84
CA VAL A 62 19.06 -21.27 48.45
C VAL A 62 19.91 -20.47 47.47
N GLU A 63 20.71 -21.14 46.65
CA GLU A 63 21.60 -20.53 45.65
C GLU A 63 20.88 -19.57 44.68
N PRO A 64 19.76 -19.95 44.03
CA PRO A 64 19.06 -19.01 43.15
C PRO A 64 18.50 -17.80 43.92
N LYS A 65 18.01 -18.00 45.15
CA LYS A 65 17.44 -16.92 45.97
C LYS A 65 18.49 -15.91 46.44
N ILE A 66 19.68 -16.38 46.83
CA ILE A 66 20.76 -15.49 47.26
C ILE A 66 21.42 -14.78 46.07
N SER A 67 21.57 -15.47 44.94
CA SER A 67 22.07 -14.88 43.69
C SER A 67 21.14 -13.75 43.22
N GLU A 68 19.83 -13.97 43.24
CA GLU A 68 18.84 -12.95 42.91
C GLU A 68 18.86 -11.77 43.89
N LEU A 69 18.93 -12.03 45.21
CA LEU A 69 19.04 -10.98 46.22
C LEU A 69 20.29 -10.11 45.99
N ASN A 70 21.44 -10.73 45.75
CA ASN A 70 22.71 -10.04 45.50
C ASN A 70 22.64 -9.22 44.22
N HIS A 71 22.09 -9.80 43.14
CA HIS A 71 21.91 -9.11 41.87
C HIS A 71 21.05 -7.86 42.03
N ARG A 72 19.85 -8.00 42.63
CA ARG A 72 18.94 -6.87 42.85
C ARG A 72 19.52 -5.81 43.79
N PHE A 73 20.20 -6.22 44.86
CA PHE A 73 20.82 -5.28 45.79
C PHE A 73 21.98 -4.51 45.13
N ALA A 74 22.77 -5.16 44.27
CA ALA A 74 23.81 -4.50 43.49
C ALA A 74 23.22 -3.49 42.49
N ALA A 75 22.18 -3.89 41.75
CA ALA A 75 21.49 -3.04 40.80
C ALA A 75 20.91 -1.77 41.47
N ILE A 76 20.17 -1.92 42.57
CA ILE A 76 19.59 -0.76 43.27
C ILE A 76 20.67 0.13 43.91
N SER A 77 21.73 -0.47 44.47
CA SER A 77 22.85 0.28 45.02
C SER A 77 23.52 1.15 43.96
N HIS A 78 23.67 0.60 42.74
CA HIS A 78 24.23 1.33 41.61
C HIS A 78 23.32 2.49 41.18
N ARG A 79 21.99 2.28 41.09
CA ARG A 79 21.03 3.36 40.79
C ARG A 79 21.10 4.49 41.81
N ILE A 80 21.11 4.18 43.10
CA ILE A 80 21.16 5.17 44.18
C ILE A 80 22.46 5.99 44.10
N LYS A 81 23.60 5.34 43.81
CA LYS A 81 24.89 6.03 43.67
C LYS A 81 24.99 6.91 42.44
N THR A 82 24.39 6.50 41.33
CA THR A 82 24.49 7.20 40.05
C THR A 82 23.36 8.20 39.79
N GLY A 83 22.24 8.09 40.51
CA GLY A 83 21.05 8.90 40.31
C GLY A 83 20.34 8.65 38.97
N LYS A 84 20.71 7.58 38.26
CA LYS A 84 20.17 7.19 36.95
C LYS A 84 19.00 6.20 37.12
N ALA A 85 17.95 6.36 36.31
CA ALA A 85 16.82 5.42 36.26
C ALA A 85 17.28 3.99 35.91
N SER A 86 16.71 2.94 36.54
CA SER A 86 16.98 1.53 36.13
C SER A 86 16.27 1.20 34.84
N ILE A 87 15.08 1.75 34.68
CA ILE A 87 14.24 1.52 33.51
C ILE A 87 14.28 2.84 32.79
N PRO A 88 14.97 2.94 31.65
CA PRO A 88 14.76 4.07 30.79
C PRO A 88 13.40 3.88 30.11
N LEU A 89 12.31 4.11 30.86
CA LEU A 89 10.93 3.83 30.43
C LEU A 89 10.64 4.54 29.11
N LYS A 90 11.12 5.79 28.98
CA LYS A 90 11.06 6.56 27.74
C LYS A 90 11.86 5.92 26.61
N GLU A 91 13.07 5.40 26.87
CA GLU A 91 13.86 4.73 25.84
C GLU A 91 13.21 3.40 25.41
N LEU A 92 12.55 2.69 26.33
CA LEU A 92 11.81 1.45 26.07
C LEU A 92 10.53 1.70 25.28
N GLU A 93 9.74 2.71 25.66
CA GLU A 93 8.56 3.15 24.90
C GLU A 93 8.95 3.60 23.49
N GLN A 94 10.02 4.38 23.38
CA GLN A 94 10.55 4.80 22.09
C GLN A 94 11.04 3.61 21.27
N PHE A 95 11.74 2.64 21.88
CA PHE A 95 12.19 1.43 21.20
C PHE A 95 11.02 0.60 20.68
N ASN A 96 9.97 0.45 21.48
CA ASN A 96 8.74 -0.24 21.09
C ASN A 96 8.06 0.46 19.92
N SER A 97 7.99 1.79 19.94
CA SER A 97 7.45 2.60 18.85
C SER A 97 8.27 2.46 17.57
N ASP A 98 9.59 2.56 17.67
CA ASP A 98 10.49 2.47 16.51
C ASP A 98 10.48 1.08 15.88
N ILE A 99 10.46 0.01 16.68
CA ILE A 99 10.27 -1.35 16.17
C ILE A 99 8.94 -1.47 15.44
N GLN A 100 7.84 -0.98 16.01
CA GLN A 100 6.52 -1.09 15.37
C GLN A 100 6.47 -0.34 14.04
N LYS A 101 7.04 0.87 13.99
CA LYS A 101 7.16 1.67 12.76
C LYS A 101 7.97 0.97 11.67
N LEU A 102 8.97 0.18 12.04
CA LEU A 102 9.77 -0.56 11.08
C LEU A 102 9.11 -1.88 10.68
N LEU A 103 8.39 -2.54 11.59
CA LEU A 103 7.67 -3.79 11.30
C LEU A 103 6.53 -3.56 10.30
N GLU A 104 5.77 -2.48 10.43
CA GLU A 104 4.62 -2.20 9.57
C GLU A 104 4.94 -2.23 8.05
N PRO A 105 5.94 -1.48 7.54
CA PRO A 105 6.29 -1.55 6.12
C PRO A 105 6.91 -2.90 5.72
N LEU A 106 7.68 -3.55 6.61
CA LEU A 106 8.24 -4.88 6.35
C LEU A 106 7.11 -5.92 6.16
N GLU A 107 6.09 -5.88 7.01
CA GLU A 107 4.95 -6.80 6.95
C GLU A 107 4.07 -6.54 5.74
N ALA A 108 3.79 -5.27 5.43
CA ALA A 108 3.06 -4.89 4.22
C ALA A 108 3.77 -5.39 2.95
N GLU A 109 5.11 -5.30 2.89
CA GLU A 109 5.86 -5.80 1.74
C GLU A 109 5.91 -7.33 1.69
N ILE A 110 6.01 -8.01 2.84
CA ILE A 110 5.91 -9.49 2.89
C ILE A 110 4.54 -9.97 2.39
N GLN A 111 3.46 -9.26 2.73
CA GLN A 111 2.10 -9.60 2.28
C GLN A 111 1.95 -9.51 0.75
N GLN A 112 2.71 -8.63 0.09
CA GLN A 112 2.74 -8.54 -1.37
C GLN A 112 3.43 -9.76 -2.01
N GLY A 113 4.19 -10.53 -1.25
CA GLY A 113 4.83 -11.77 -1.69
C GLY A 113 5.86 -11.55 -2.80
N VAL A 114 5.84 -12.43 -3.79
CA VAL A 114 6.80 -12.44 -4.92
C VAL A 114 6.22 -11.71 -6.15
N ASN A 115 5.40 -10.67 -5.93
CA ASN A 115 4.87 -9.82 -7.00
C ASN A 115 5.91 -8.76 -7.37
N LEU A 116 6.30 -8.73 -8.63
CA LEU A 116 7.35 -7.85 -9.13
C LEU A 116 6.87 -6.40 -9.16
N LYS A 117 7.74 -5.52 -8.70
CA LYS A 117 7.60 -4.07 -8.81
C LYS A 117 8.54 -3.53 -9.86
N GLU A 118 8.27 -2.31 -10.33
CA GLU A 118 9.14 -1.63 -11.29
C GLU A 118 10.59 -1.50 -10.75
N GLU A 119 10.77 -1.32 -9.43
CA GLU A 119 12.09 -1.21 -8.82
C GLU A 119 12.89 -2.53 -8.85
N ASP A 120 12.22 -3.69 -8.93
CA ASP A 120 12.88 -4.99 -8.96
C ASP A 120 13.66 -5.23 -10.27
N PHE A 121 13.35 -4.45 -11.32
CA PHE A 121 14.08 -4.47 -12.60
C PHE A 121 15.33 -3.58 -12.57
N ASN A 122 15.49 -2.71 -11.57
CA ASN A 122 16.63 -1.81 -11.45
C ASN A 122 17.81 -2.49 -10.74
N LYS A 123 18.91 -2.67 -11.47
CA LYS A 123 20.09 -3.42 -10.99
C LYS A 123 20.89 -2.70 -9.90
N ASP A 124 20.73 -1.39 -9.77
CA ASP A 124 21.51 -0.52 -8.87
C ASP A 124 20.79 -0.21 -7.54
N MET A 125 19.60 -0.77 -7.30
CA MET A 125 18.86 -0.54 -6.06
C MET A 125 19.49 -1.34 -4.91
N SER A 126 20.22 -0.65 -4.02
CA SER A 126 20.63 -1.19 -2.73
C SER A 126 19.50 -1.02 -1.71
N GLU A 127 19.12 -2.09 -1.01
CA GLU A 127 18.10 -2.05 0.04
C GLU A 127 18.66 -1.37 1.31
N ASP A 128 18.23 -0.13 1.58
CA ASP A 128 18.82 0.76 2.61
C ASP A 128 18.38 0.48 4.07
N ASN A 129 17.67 -0.62 4.33
CA ASN A 129 17.11 -0.87 5.67
C ASN A 129 18.04 -1.67 6.59
N GLU A 130 19.15 -2.22 6.09
CA GLU A 130 20.05 -3.08 6.87
C GLU A 130 20.71 -2.31 8.04
N GLY A 131 21.08 -1.05 7.81
CA GLY A 131 21.64 -0.17 8.85
C GLY A 131 20.65 0.09 9.98
N THR A 132 19.42 0.49 9.65
CA THR A 132 18.38 0.80 10.64
C THR A 132 17.95 -0.43 11.44
N VAL A 133 17.80 -1.60 10.80
CA VAL A 133 17.50 -2.85 11.49
C VAL A 133 18.61 -3.18 12.48
N LYS A 134 19.88 -3.09 12.05
CA LYS A 134 21.03 -3.39 12.90
C LYS A 134 21.13 -2.44 14.10
N GLU A 135 20.88 -1.15 13.90
CA GLU A 135 20.86 -0.15 14.97
C GLU A 135 19.76 -0.47 16.00
N LEU A 136 18.53 -0.76 15.56
CA LEU A 136 17.43 -1.09 16.46
C LEU A 136 17.68 -2.38 17.24
N LEU A 137 18.26 -3.40 16.60
CA LEU A 137 18.65 -4.63 17.29
C LEU A 137 19.70 -4.33 18.37
N GLN A 138 20.75 -3.59 18.04
CA GLN A 138 21.77 -3.20 19.01
C GLN A 138 21.20 -2.36 20.16
N ARG A 139 20.25 -1.47 19.89
CA ARG A 139 19.55 -0.70 20.92
C ARG A 139 18.72 -1.61 21.84
N GLY A 140 18.08 -2.64 21.31
CA GLY A 140 17.39 -3.66 22.09
C GLY A 140 18.33 -4.46 23.00
N ASP A 141 19.54 -4.79 22.54
CA ASP A 141 20.56 -5.49 23.35
C ASP A 141 21.03 -4.61 24.51
N ASN A 142 21.31 -3.34 24.24
CA ASN A 142 21.66 -2.36 25.27
C ASN A 142 20.55 -2.18 26.31
N LEU A 143 19.28 -2.17 25.89
CA LEU A 143 18.14 -2.08 26.81
C LEU A 143 18.02 -3.32 27.69
N GLN A 144 18.21 -4.52 27.13
CA GLN A 144 18.19 -5.77 27.90
C GLN A 144 19.26 -5.80 29.00
N GLN A 145 20.46 -5.28 28.73
CA GLN A 145 21.53 -5.22 29.74
C GLN A 145 21.20 -4.26 30.90
N ARG A 146 20.38 -3.24 30.67
CA ARG A 146 20.04 -2.21 31.66
C ARG A 146 18.77 -2.52 32.44
N ILE A 147 17.85 -3.28 31.85
CA ILE A 147 16.56 -3.65 32.47
C ILE A 147 16.76 -4.86 33.38
N THR A 148 16.28 -4.74 34.63
CA THR A 148 16.30 -5.81 35.63
C THR A 148 15.03 -6.67 35.62
N ASP A 149 13.93 -6.14 35.07
CA ASP A 149 12.65 -6.83 34.94
C ASP A 149 12.71 -7.90 33.85
N GLU A 150 12.65 -9.17 34.26
CA GLU A 150 12.76 -10.31 33.36
C GLU A 150 11.65 -10.34 32.31
N ARG A 151 10.42 -9.97 32.68
CA ARG A 151 9.30 -9.94 31.73
C ARG A 151 9.55 -8.91 30.63
N LYS A 152 10.02 -7.72 30.99
CA LYS A 152 10.34 -6.67 30.02
C LYS A 152 11.54 -7.03 29.14
N ARG A 153 12.55 -7.72 29.70
CA ARG A 153 13.67 -8.25 28.91
C ARG A 153 13.19 -9.24 27.86
N GLU A 154 12.33 -10.18 28.24
CA GLU A 154 11.79 -11.16 27.31
C GLU A 154 10.89 -10.51 26.25
N GLU A 155 10.08 -9.51 26.61
CA GLU A 155 9.29 -8.74 25.63
C GLU A 155 10.16 -8.04 24.58
N ILE A 156 11.31 -7.47 24.98
CA ILE A 156 12.28 -6.87 24.04
C ILE A 156 12.85 -7.94 23.11
N LYS A 157 13.25 -9.09 23.67
CA LYS A 157 13.84 -10.19 22.91
C LYS A 157 12.87 -10.76 21.88
N ILE A 158 11.59 -10.97 22.24
CA ILE A 158 10.55 -11.40 21.31
C ILE A 158 10.41 -10.40 20.15
N LYS A 159 10.40 -9.11 20.44
CA LYS A 159 10.29 -8.06 19.41
C LYS A 159 11.51 -8.01 18.49
N GLN A 160 12.71 -8.14 19.02
CA GLN A 160 13.93 -8.24 18.22
C GLN A 160 13.90 -9.49 17.31
N GLN A 161 13.50 -10.64 17.86
CA GLN A 161 13.38 -11.88 17.08
C GLN A 161 12.34 -11.74 15.96
N LEU A 162 11.20 -11.10 16.24
CA LEU A 162 10.19 -10.79 15.24
C LEU A 162 10.77 -9.91 14.13
N LEU A 163 11.42 -8.79 14.48
CA LEU A 163 12.05 -7.89 13.52
C LEU A 163 13.09 -8.61 12.65
N GLN A 164 13.98 -9.39 13.27
CA GLN A 164 15.00 -10.16 12.56
C GLN A 164 14.37 -11.18 11.60
N THR A 165 13.35 -11.90 12.06
CA THR A 165 12.66 -12.92 11.25
C THR A 165 11.98 -12.29 10.05
N LYS A 166 11.24 -11.19 10.25
CA LYS A 166 10.58 -10.44 9.17
C LYS A 166 11.60 -9.87 8.19
N HIS A 167 12.69 -9.28 8.69
CA HIS A 167 13.73 -8.73 7.84
C HIS A 167 14.40 -9.81 6.97
N ASN A 168 14.75 -10.97 7.56
CA ASN A 168 15.33 -12.08 6.82
C ASN A 168 14.35 -12.64 5.77
N ALA A 169 13.08 -12.83 6.15
CA ALA A 169 12.05 -13.27 5.22
C ALA A 169 11.89 -12.30 4.04
N LEU A 170 11.95 -11.00 4.30
CA LEU A 170 11.89 -10.00 3.25
C LEU A 170 13.12 -10.03 2.33
N LYS A 171 14.32 -10.23 2.89
CA LYS A 171 15.57 -10.38 2.12
C LYS A 171 15.49 -11.56 1.15
N ASP A 172 14.95 -12.69 1.62
CA ASP A 172 14.73 -13.89 0.80
C ASP A 172 13.69 -13.61 -0.30
N LEU A 173 12.56 -13.00 0.05
CA LEU A 173 11.50 -12.62 -0.91
C LEU A 173 12.02 -11.68 -1.99
N ARG A 174 12.78 -10.64 -1.63
CA ARG A 174 13.38 -9.70 -2.57
C ARG A 174 14.41 -10.38 -3.47
N SER A 175 15.18 -11.34 -2.93
CA SER A 175 16.06 -12.16 -3.75
C SER A 175 15.30 -13.00 -4.78
N GLN A 176 14.14 -13.57 -4.39
CA GLN A 176 13.28 -14.31 -5.33
C GLN A 176 12.68 -13.39 -6.39
N ARG A 177 12.22 -12.19 -6.01
CA ARG A 177 11.71 -11.18 -6.95
C ARG A 177 12.78 -10.77 -7.96
N ARG A 178 13.99 -10.45 -7.52
CA ARG A 178 15.11 -10.15 -8.44
C ARG A 178 15.37 -11.27 -9.44
N LYS A 179 15.31 -12.53 -9.00
CA LYS A 179 15.50 -13.67 -9.92
C LYS A 179 14.41 -13.72 -11.00
N LYS A 180 13.14 -13.59 -10.60
CA LYS A 180 12.01 -13.54 -11.54
C LYS A 180 12.06 -12.31 -12.46
N ALA A 181 12.44 -11.14 -11.93
CA ALA A 181 12.61 -9.93 -12.72
C ALA A 181 13.63 -10.12 -13.85
N LEU A 182 14.73 -10.83 -13.57
CA LEU A 182 15.73 -11.17 -14.59
C LEU A 182 15.14 -12.08 -15.68
N GLU A 183 14.31 -13.06 -15.32
CA GLU A 183 13.68 -14.02 -16.23
C GLU A 183 12.77 -13.33 -17.26
N ILE A 184 12.05 -12.27 -16.86
CA ILE A 184 11.12 -11.53 -17.74
C ILE A 184 11.60 -10.13 -18.15
N SER A 185 12.86 -9.80 -17.83
CA SER A 185 13.43 -8.45 -18.00
C SER A 185 13.28 -7.92 -19.43
N HIS A 186 13.51 -8.77 -20.42
CA HIS A 186 13.43 -8.38 -21.82
C HIS A 186 12.01 -7.94 -22.21
N GLN A 187 11.01 -8.75 -21.86
CA GLN A 187 9.60 -8.48 -22.12
C GLN A 187 9.14 -7.23 -21.38
N TRP A 188 9.58 -7.06 -20.13
CA TRP A 188 9.27 -5.88 -19.33
C TRP A 188 9.76 -4.59 -19.99
N TYR A 189 11.04 -4.53 -20.41
CA TYR A 189 11.60 -3.33 -21.03
C TYR A 189 10.97 -3.04 -22.41
N GLN A 190 10.60 -4.07 -23.17
CA GLN A 190 9.85 -3.90 -24.41
C GLN A 190 8.49 -3.29 -24.17
N TYR A 191 7.73 -3.85 -23.22
CA TYR A 191 6.42 -3.34 -22.81
C TYR A 191 6.53 -1.89 -22.36
N LYS A 192 7.46 -1.60 -21.43
CA LYS A 192 7.64 -0.26 -20.85
C LYS A 192 7.90 0.78 -21.95
N ARG A 193 8.83 0.49 -22.85
CA ARG A 193 9.13 1.37 -24.00
C ARG A 193 7.90 1.59 -24.87
N GLN A 194 7.17 0.53 -25.23
CA GLN A 194 6.00 0.66 -26.10
C GLN A 194 4.85 1.42 -25.42
N ALA A 195 4.65 1.21 -24.13
CA ALA A 195 3.67 1.93 -23.34
C ALA A 195 4.01 3.43 -23.25
N ASP A 196 5.28 3.77 -23.00
CA ASP A 196 5.77 5.16 -22.94
C ASP A 196 5.67 5.85 -24.32
N ASP A 197 6.06 5.16 -25.39
CA ASP A 197 5.94 5.65 -26.78
C ASP A 197 4.46 5.92 -27.13
N LEU A 198 3.54 5.05 -26.70
CA LEU A 198 2.10 5.22 -26.90
C LEU A 198 1.55 6.40 -26.09
N LEU A 199 1.90 6.53 -24.81
CA LEU A 199 1.52 7.68 -23.98
C LEU A 199 1.95 9.00 -24.63
N LYS A 200 3.20 9.07 -25.09
CA LYS A 200 3.72 10.24 -25.80
C LYS A 200 2.95 10.52 -27.09
N CYS A 201 2.62 9.48 -27.86
CA CYS A 201 1.81 9.64 -29.07
C CYS A 201 0.41 10.20 -28.76
N LEU A 202 -0.22 9.75 -27.67
CA LEU A 202 -1.51 10.27 -27.22
C LEU A 202 -1.41 11.76 -26.82
N ASP A 203 -0.33 12.16 -26.15
CA ASP A 203 -0.07 13.57 -25.84
C ASP A 203 0.09 14.41 -27.12
N ASP A 204 0.78 13.88 -28.13
CA ASP A 204 0.97 14.57 -29.41
C ASP A 204 -0.34 14.67 -30.20
N ILE A 205 -1.19 13.63 -30.20
CA ILE A 205 -2.55 13.66 -30.77
C ILE A 205 -3.39 14.73 -30.07
N GLU A 206 -3.36 14.78 -28.73
CA GLU A 206 -4.12 15.77 -27.97
C GLU A 206 -3.66 17.21 -28.26
N LYS A 207 -2.35 17.43 -28.41
CA LYS A 207 -1.80 18.72 -28.85
C LYS A 207 -2.27 19.09 -30.24
N LYS A 208 -2.19 18.17 -31.21
CA LYS A 208 -2.71 18.38 -32.58
C LYS A 208 -4.17 18.79 -32.54
N LEU A 209 -5.01 18.09 -31.77
CA LEU A 209 -6.45 18.39 -31.61
C LEU A 209 -6.71 19.77 -31.00
N SER A 210 -5.85 20.20 -30.07
CA SER A 210 -5.97 21.48 -29.38
C SER A 210 -5.46 22.65 -30.24
N SER A 211 -4.51 22.41 -31.14
CA SER A 211 -3.94 23.42 -32.05
C SER A 211 -4.75 23.64 -33.33
N LEU A 212 -5.87 22.95 -33.52
CA LEU A 212 -6.69 23.12 -34.72
C LEU A 212 -7.32 24.51 -34.74
N PRO A 213 -7.17 25.29 -35.84
CA PRO A 213 -7.84 26.58 -35.99
C PRO A 213 -9.37 26.42 -36.04
N GLU A 214 -10.09 27.44 -35.63
CA GLU A 214 -11.55 27.54 -35.75
C GLU A 214 -11.88 28.35 -37.02
N PRO A 215 -12.71 27.84 -37.95
CA PRO A 215 -13.43 26.56 -37.95
C PRO A 215 -12.53 25.34 -38.16
N ARG A 216 -12.87 24.23 -37.49
CA ARG A 216 -12.03 23.03 -37.46
C ARG A 216 -11.91 22.38 -38.83
N ASP A 217 -10.68 22.20 -39.29
CA ASP A 217 -10.36 21.55 -40.56
C ASP A 217 -10.73 20.06 -40.53
N GLU A 218 -11.80 19.68 -41.25
CA GLU A 218 -12.28 18.31 -41.33
C GLU A 218 -11.25 17.33 -41.90
N ARG A 219 -10.40 17.76 -42.84
CA ARG A 219 -9.38 16.89 -43.44
C ARG A 219 -8.35 16.50 -42.38
N LYS A 220 -7.92 17.46 -41.56
CA LYS A 220 -7.01 17.22 -40.43
C LYS A 220 -7.65 16.36 -39.35
N ILE A 221 -8.92 16.56 -39.02
CA ILE A 221 -9.63 15.68 -38.06
C ILE A 221 -9.66 14.23 -38.57
N LYS A 222 -9.96 14.01 -39.85
CA LYS A 222 -9.93 12.67 -40.46
C LYS A 222 -8.53 12.05 -40.48
N GLU A 223 -7.49 12.85 -40.65
CA GLU A 223 -6.10 12.38 -40.57
C GLU A 223 -5.75 11.90 -39.16
N ILE A 224 -6.07 12.72 -38.13
CA ILE A 224 -5.81 12.36 -36.73
C ILE A 224 -6.67 11.15 -36.32
N ASP A 225 -7.91 11.01 -36.82
CA ASP A 225 -8.74 9.82 -36.57
C ASP A 225 -8.11 8.54 -37.16
N ARG A 226 -7.54 8.60 -38.37
CA ARG A 226 -6.79 7.47 -38.95
C ARG A 226 -5.55 7.13 -38.13
N GLU A 227 -4.81 8.14 -37.66
CA GLU A 227 -3.66 7.95 -36.77
C GLU A 227 -4.11 7.25 -35.47
N LEU A 228 -5.21 7.71 -34.87
CA LEU A 228 -5.79 7.11 -33.66
C LEU A 228 -6.24 5.66 -33.90
N GLN A 229 -6.90 5.35 -35.01
CA GLN A 229 -7.27 3.96 -35.33
C GLN A 229 -6.05 3.06 -35.50
N LYS A 230 -4.97 3.54 -36.13
CA LYS A 230 -3.71 2.78 -36.23
C LYS A 230 -3.11 2.52 -34.84
N LYS A 231 -3.17 3.49 -33.93
CA LYS A 231 -2.68 3.34 -32.55
C LYS A 231 -3.51 2.41 -31.69
N LYS A 232 -4.74 2.08 -32.10
CA LYS A 232 -5.61 1.14 -31.37
C LYS A 232 -5.05 -0.28 -31.37
N GLU A 233 -4.45 -0.70 -32.48
CA GLU A 233 -3.80 -2.01 -32.57
C GLU A 233 -2.57 -2.10 -31.67
N GLU A 234 -1.75 -1.04 -31.64
CA GLU A 234 -0.60 -0.92 -30.74
C GLU A 234 -1.04 -0.94 -29.27
N LEU A 235 -2.11 -0.21 -28.90
CA LEU A 235 -2.67 -0.25 -27.55
C LEU A 235 -3.10 -1.67 -27.15
N ASN A 236 -3.77 -2.40 -28.05
CA ASN A 236 -4.18 -3.78 -27.78
C ASN A 236 -2.97 -4.72 -27.62
N ALA A 237 -1.90 -4.51 -28.40
CA ALA A 237 -0.67 -5.29 -28.26
C ALA A 237 0.01 -5.03 -26.90
N VAL A 238 0.13 -3.75 -26.49
CA VAL A 238 0.66 -3.34 -25.19
C VAL A 238 -0.20 -3.90 -24.04
N ARG A 239 -1.53 -3.94 -24.20
CA ARG A 239 -2.42 -4.54 -23.21
C ARG A 239 -2.16 -6.04 -23.01
N ARG A 240 -2.06 -6.80 -24.11
CA ARG A 240 -1.73 -8.24 -24.08
C ARG A 240 -0.37 -8.51 -23.46
N GLN A 241 0.63 -7.68 -23.77
CA GLN A 241 1.95 -7.80 -23.14
C GLN A 241 1.87 -7.60 -21.63
N ALA A 242 1.13 -6.60 -21.17
CA ALA A 242 0.94 -6.40 -19.74
C ALA A 242 0.10 -7.51 -19.08
N GLU A 243 -0.86 -8.11 -19.78
CA GLU A 243 -1.56 -9.31 -19.30
C GLU A 243 -0.58 -10.48 -19.12
N GLY A 244 0.28 -10.77 -20.11
CA GLY A 244 1.31 -11.81 -19.98
C GLY A 244 2.32 -11.52 -18.87
N LEU A 245 2.79 -10.28 -18.75
CA LEU A 245 3.66 -9.87 -17.64
C LEU A 245 2.95 -9.97 -16.28
N SER A 246 1.65 -9.72 -16.23
CA SER A 246 0.84 -9.90 -15.02
C SER A 246 0.77 -11.37 -14.61
N GLU A 247 0.56 -12.28 -15.57
CA GLU A 247 0.58 -13.73 -15.36
C GLU A 247 1.96 -14.22 -14.88
N ASP A 248 3.05 -13.62 -15.40
CA ASP A 248 4.41 -13.88 -14.95
C ASP A 248 4.74 -13.26 -13.57
N GLY A 249 3.76 -12.59 -12.95
CA GLY A 249 3.85 -12.06 -11.59
C GLY A 249 4.33 -10.61 -11.50
N ALA A 250 4.24 -9.82 -12.57
CA ALA A 250 4.51 -8.37 -12.60
C ALA A 250 3.24 -7.52 -12.62
N ALA A 251 2.14 -8.04 -12.10
CA ALA A 251 0.84 -7.36 -12.05
C ALA A 251 0.95 -5.95 -11.43
N VAL A 252 1.65 -5.83 -10.29
CA VAL A 252 1.83 -4.56 -9.58
C VAL A 252 2.66 -3.56 -10.38
N ALA A 253 3.58 -4.03 -11.21
CA ALA A 253 4.42 -3.16 -12.04
C ALA A 253 3.66 -2.65 -13.28
N VAL A 254 2.83 -3.47 -13.93
CA VAL A 254 2.11 -3.08 -15.16
C VAL A 254 0.82 -2.27 -14.92
N GLU A 255 0.16 -2.51 -13.78
CA GLU A 255 -1.19 -1.97 -13.50
C GLU A 255 -1.27 -0.42 -13.56
N PRO A 256 -0.34 0.35 -12.95
CA PRO A 256 -0.40 1.81 -13.00
C PRO A 256 -0.36 2.36 -14.44
N THR A 257 0.53 1.81 -15.28
CA THR A 257 0.67 2.21 -16.68
C THR A 257 -0.55 1.80 -17.50
N GLN A 258 -1.12 0.62 -17.28
CA GLN A 258 -2.36 0.19 -17.94
C GLN A 258 -3.55 1.11 -17.59
N ILE A 259 -3.70 1.50 -16.32
CA ILE A 259 -4.75 2.43 -15.87
C ILE A 259 -4.57 3.78 -16.55
N GLN A 260 -3.34 4.30 -16.56
CA GLN A 260 -3.02 5.59 -17.20
C GLN A 260 -3.34 5.57 -18.70
N LEU A 261 -2.87 4.55 -19.43
CA LEU A 261 -3.14 4.39 -20.86
C LEU A 261 -4.65 4.32 -21.14
N SER A 262 -5.38 3.51 -20.37
CA SER A 262 -6.83 3.36 -20.51
C SER A 262 -7.57 4.67 -20.30
N LYS A 263 -7.14 5.46 -19.31
CA LYS A 263 -7.71 6.78 -19.01
C LYS A 263 -7.45 7.76 -20.16
N ARG A 264 -6.19 7.91 -20.58
CA ARG A 264 -5.77 8.83 -21.67
C ARG A 264 -6.46 8.49 -22.98
N TRP A 265 -6.55 7.20 -23.31
CA TRP A 265 -7.23 6.74 -24.51
C TRP A 265 -8.72 7.13 -24.51
N ARG A 266 -9.42 6.89 -23.39
CA ARG A 266 -10.85 7.24 -23.23
C ARG A 266 -11.08 8.76 -23.36
N GLU A 267 -10.21 9.57 -22.79
CA GLU A 267 -10.28 11.04 -22.89
C GLU A 267 -10.20 11.50 -24.35
N ILE A 268 -9.26 10.95 -25.13
CA ILE A 268 -9.09 11.28 -26.55
C ILE A 268 -10.29 10.77 -27.37
N GLU A 269 -10.73 9.53 -27.14
CA GLU A 269 -11.92 8.98 -27.82
C GLU A 269 -13.17 9.83 -27.55
N SER A 270 -13.35 10.33 -26.32
CA SER A 270 -14.45 11.23 -25.97
C SER A 270 -14.41 12.54 -26.75
N LYS A 271 -13.23 13.16 -26.88
CA LYS A 271 -13.04 14.36 -27.72
C LYS A 271 -13.40 14.08 -29.18
N PHE A 272 -12.97 12.93 -29.72
CA PHE A 272 -13.33 12.53 -31.09
C PHE A 272 -14.81 12.22 -31.27
N ALA A 273 -15.48 11.66 -30.27
CA ALA A 273 -16.93 11.45 -30.31
C ALA A 273 -17.68 12.79 -30.36
N GLN A 274 -17.20 13.82 -29.66
CA GLN A 274 -17.75 15.18 -29.74
C GLN A 274 -17.58 15.78 -31.14
N PHE A 275 -16.40 15.64 -31.76
CA PHE A 275 -16.18 16.12 -33.14
C PHE A 275 -17.08 15.44 -34.16
N ARG A 276 -17.25 14.13 -34.03
CA ARG A 276 -18.19 13.38 -34.88
C ARG A 276 -19.60 13.93 -34.74
N ARG A 277 -20.10 14.11 -33.51
CA ARG A 277 -21.45 14.64 -33.24
C ARG A 277 -21.66 16.06 -33.78
N LEU A 278 -20.69 16.96 -33.58
CA LEU A 278 -20.78 18.35 -34.04
C LEU A 278 -20.77 18.44 -35.58
N ASN A 279 -19.96 17.63 -36.26
CA ASN A 279 -19.96 17.57 -37.71
C ASN A 279 -21.29 17.03 -38.27
N PHE A 280 -21.89 15.99 -37.65
CA PHE A 280 -23.22 15.50 -38.06
C PHE A 280 -24.33 16.55 -37.88
N ALA A 281 -24.27 17.34 -36.80
CA ALA A 281 -25.23 18.43 -36.57
C ALA A 281 -25.07 19.56 -37.60
N GLN A 282 -23.83 19.87 -38.01
CA GLN A 282 -23.54 20.96 -38.95
C GLN A 282 -23.92 20.61 -40.40
N ILE A 283 -23.80 19.33 -40.80
CA ILE A 283 -24.25 18.84 -42.12
C ILE A 283 -25.77 18.97 -42.30
N HIS A 284 -26.57 18.91 -41.23
CA HIS A 284 -28.02 19.12 -41.31
C HIS A 284 -28.43 20.61 -41.44
N THR A 285 -27.52 21.55 -41.15
CA THR A 285 -27.82 22.99 -41.19
C THR A 285 -27.43 23.68 -42.49
N VAL A 286 -26.82 22.97 -43.45
CA VAL A 286 -26.38 23.55 -44.73
C VAL A 286 -26.91 22.72 -45.90
N HIS A 287 -28.21 22.88 -46.22
CA HIS A 287 -28.73 23.12 -47.58
C HIS A 287 -30.25 23.01 -47.61
N GLU A 288 -30.93 24.15 -47.60
CA GLU A 288 -32.25 24.29 -48.23
C GLU A 288 -32.43 25.74 -48.71
N GLU A 289 -31.48 26.26 -49.49
CA GLU A 289 -31.74 27.43 -50.34
C GLU A 289 -32.07 26.93 -51.75
N SER A 290 -33.37 26.76 -51.97
CA SER A 290 -33.98 26.53 -53.29
C SER A 290 -33.75 27.76 -54.18
N VAL A 291 -32.64 27.79 -54.91
CA VAL A 291 -32.48 28.68 -56.06
C VAL A 291 -32.94 27.92 -57.31
N MET A 292 -34.13 28.26 -57.81
CA MET A 292 -34.58 27.84 -59.14
C MET A 292 -33.60 28.38 -60.18
N VAL A 293 -32.86 27.49 -60.84
CA VAL A 293 -32.11 27.81 -62.06
C VAL A 293 -32.87 27.23 -63.25
N MET A 294 -33.21 28.10 -64.19
CA MET A 294 -33.70 27.71 -65.51
C MET A 294 -32.52 27.16 -66.32
N THR A 295 -32.70 25.92 -66.75
CA THR A 295 -32.01 25.13 -67.80
C THR A 295 -30.91 25.80 -68.63
N GLU A 296 -29.72 25.16 -68.68
CA GLU A 296 -29.19 24.50 -69.90
C GLU A 296 -27.91 23.67 -69.57
N ASP A 297 -27.91 22.44 -70.11
CA ASP A 297 -26.83 21.48 -70.40
C ASP A 297 -25.83 20.92 -69.34
N MET A 298 -25.67 19.59 -69.47
CA MET A 298 -24.76 18.59 -68.86
C MET A 298 -25.11 17.98 -67.47
N PRO A 299 -24.93 16.64 -67.33
CA PRO A 299 -25.54 15.83 -66.29
C PRO A 299 -24.71 15.85 -65.01
N LEU A 300 -25.37 16.15 -63.89
CA LEU A 300 -24.83 15.87 -62.57
C LEU A 300 -25.39 14.53 -62.11
N GLU A 301 -24.50 13.56 -61.95
CA GLU A 301 -24.77 12.27 -61.31
C GLU A 301 -25.05 12.55 -59.83
N ILE A 302 -26.31 12.85 -59.54
CA ILE A 302 -26.82 12.94 -58.18
C ILE A 302 -26.84 11.51 -57.66
N SER A 303 -26.06 11.23 -56.62
CA SER A 303 -26.08 9.99 -55.85
C SER A 303 -27.50 9.76 -55.32
N TYR A 304 -28.30 9.08 -56.12
CA TYR A 304 -29.65 8.63 -55.81
C TYR A 304 -29.56 7.60 -54.68
N VAL A 305 -29.93 7.98 -53.47
CA VAL A 305 -30.26 7.01 -52.43
C VAL A 305 -31.58 6.37 -52.88
N PRO A 306 -31.62 5.05 -53.13
CA PRO A 306 -32.81 4.41 -53.66
C PRO A 306 -34.03 4.71 -52.80
N SER A 307 -35.11 5.20 -53.40
CA SER A 307 -36.36 5.51 -52.68
C SER A 307 -36.93 4.30 -51.91
N THR A 308 -36.46 3.10 -52.26
CA THR A 308 -36.73 1.84 -51.56
C THR A 308 -36.20 1.85 -50.11
N TYR A 309 -35.04 2.47 -49.84
CA TYR A 309 -34.47 2.51 -48.48
C TYR A 309 -35.29 3.39 -47.53
N LEU A 310 -35.76 4.56 -48.01
CA LEU A 310 -36.62 5.44 -47.22
C LEU A 310 -38.01 4.84 -46.99
N THR A 311 -38.53 4.10 -47.97
CA THR A 311 -39.79 3.37 -47.83
C THR A 311 -39.66 2.17 -46.88
N GLU A 312 -38.53 1.48 -46.86
CA GLU A 312 -38.22 0.43 -45.89
C GLU A 312 -38.14 0.99 -44.46
N ILE A 313 -37.48 2.13 -44.24
CA ILE A 313 -37.41 2.78 -42.92
C ILE A 313 -38.80 3.21 -42.43
N THR A 314 -39.61 3.80 -43.30
CA THR A 314 -40.97 4.21 -42.93
C THR A 314 -41.86 3.01 -42.64
N HIS A 315 -41.75 1.93 -43.41
CA HIS A 315 -42.46 0.68 -43.14
C HIS A 315 -42.08 0.05 -41.79
N VAL A 316 -40.78 0.01 -41.46
CA VAL A 316 -40.30 -0.52 -40.17
C VAL A 316 -40.75 0.36 -39.00
N SER A 317 -40.73 1.68 -39.19
CA SER A 317 -41.19 2.64 -38.17
C SER A 317 -42.69 2.52 -37.90
N GLN A 318 -43.49 2.31 -38.96
CA GLN A 318 -44.93 2.04 -38.85
C GLN A 318 -45.20 0.75 -38.08
N ALA A 319 -44.50 -0.34 -38.43
CA ALA A 319 -44.64 -1.64 -37.77
C ALA A 319 -44.25 -1.58 -36.28
N LEU A 320 -43.21 -0.82 -35.93
CA LEU A 320 -42.82 -0.59 -34.54
C LEU A 320 -43.91 0.15 -33.75
N SER A 321 -44.54 1.16 -34.37
CA SER A 321 -45.63 1.90 -33.72
C SER A 321 -46.88 1.03 -33.52
N GLU A 322 -47.19 0.15 -34.47
CA GLU A 322 -48.29 -0.83 -34.34
C GLU A 322 -48.02 -1.83 -33.20
N VAL A 323 -46.79 -2.34 -33.09
CA VAL A 323 -46.38 -3.23 -32.00
C VAL A 323 -46.43 -2.50 -30.66
N GLU A 324 -45.99 -1.24 -30.59
CA GLU A 324 -46.07 -0.44 -29.38
C GLU A 324 -47.52 -0.15 -28.96
N GLN A 325 -48.44 0.07 -29.92
CA GLN A 325 -49.86 0.20 -29.64
C GLN A 325 -50.48 -1.11 -29.14
N LEU A 326 -50.08 -2.25 -29.70
CA LEU A 326 -50.52 -3.57 -29.24
C LEU A 326 -50.00 -3.87 -27.82
N LEU A 327 -48.73 -3.59 -27.54
CA LEU A 327 -48.14 -3.78 -26.20
C LEU A 327 -48.78 -2.87 -25.14
N ASN A 328 -49.22 -1.68 -25.54
CA ASN A 328 -49.92 -0.74 -24.66
C ASN A 328 -51.46 -0.90 -24.69
N ALA A 329 -51.97 -1.93 -25.38
CA ALA A 329 -53.40 -2.18 -25.45
C ALA A 329 -53.95 -2.62 -24.07
N PRO A 330 -55.14 -2.14 -23.67
CA PRO A 330 -55.70 -2.41 -22.35
C PRO A 330 -56.01 -3.89 -22.09
N GLU A 331 -56.08 -4.75 -23.12
CA GLU A 331 -56.20 -6.21 -22.92
C GLU A 331 -54.90 -6.86 -22.39
N LEU A 332 -53.74 -6.29 -22.67
CA LEU A 332 -52.43 -6.71 -22.15
C LEU A 332 -52.02 -5.94 -20.88
N CYS A 333 -52.62 -4.77 -20.68
CA CYS A 333 -52.48 -3.94 -19.48
C CYS A 333 -53.59 -4.24 -18.43
N ALA A 334 -54.11 -5.47 -18.42
CA ALA A 334 -54.99 -5.94 -17.38
C ALA A 334 -54.16 -6.26 -16.13
N LYS A 335 -54.57 -5.69 -14.99
CA LYS A 335 -54.05 -5.97 -13.64
C LYS A 335 -54.16 -7.45 -13.21
N ASP A 336 -54.68 -8.33 -14.06
CA ASP A 336 -54.87 -9.75 -13.80
C ASP A 336 -53.57 -10.57 -13.90
N PHE A 337 -52.45 -9.96 -14.33
CA PHE A 337 -51.12 -10.60 -14.32
C PHE A 337 -50.25 -10.25 -13.11
N GLU A 338 -50.70 -9.37 -12.20
CA GLU A 338 -49.93 -9.01 -10.99
C GLU A 338 -50.16 -9.94 -9.79
N ASP A 339 -51.13 -10.86 -9.82
CA ASP A 339 -51.47 -11.72 -8.67
C ASP A 339 -51.19 -13.23 -8.90
N LEU A 340 -50.07 -13.56 -9.57
CA LEU A 340 -49.55 -14.94 -9.64
C LEU A 340 -49.21 -15.54 -8.25
N PHE A 341 -49.17 -14.73 -7.19
CA PHE A 341 -48.94 -15.17 -5.81
C PHE A 341 -50.20 -15.51 -5.00
N LYS A 342 -51.41 -15.38 -5.56
CA LYS A 342 -52.67 -15.74 -4.86
C LYS A 342 -53.43 -16.94 -5.46
N GLN A 343 -52.81 -17.67 -6.39
CA GLN A 343 -53.37 -18.92 -6.94
C GLN A 343 -52.76 -20.19 -6.35
N GLU A 344 -51.87 -20.07 -5.36
CA GLU A 344 -51.45 -21.19 -4.50
C GLU A 344 -51.95 -20.97 -3.07
N GLU A 345 -53.20 -21.34 -2.82
CA GLU A 345 -53.66 -21.80 -1.50
C GLU A 345 -54.56 -23.03 -1.66
#